data_AF-A0A941ZHB4-F1
#
_entry.id   AF-A0A941ZHB4-F1
#
_cell.length_a   1.000
_cell.length_b   1.000
_cell.length_c   1.000
_cell.angle_alpha   90.00
_cell.angle_beta   90.00
_cell.angle_gamma   90.00
#
_symmetry.space_group_name_H-M   'P 1'
#
loop_
_entity.id
_entity.type
_entity.pdbx_description
1 polymer ?
#
loop_
_entity_poly.entity_id
_entity_poly.type
_entity_poly.pdbx_seq_one_letter_code
_entity_poly.pdbx_strand_id
1 'polypeptide(L)' 'MDERITTEQVIAAMVAASGVDSQDIRARHLFRESLRNLVRLAKAEQLLEMRADVAKVVAAPLGVASSVITRQ' A
#
# COMPACT_ATOMS: atom_id res chain seq x y z
N MET A 1 -16.79 8.72 20.99
CA MET A 1 -15.69 9.25 20.17
C MET A 1 -15.04 8.04 19.52
N ASP A 2 -15.17 7.87 18.22
CA ASP A 2 -14.55 6.75 17.49
C ASP A 2 -13.06 7.09 17.31
N GLU A 3 -12.21 6.55 18.19
CA GLU A 3 -10.78 6.85 18.18
C GLU A 3 -10.11 6.11 17.00
N ARG A 4 -9.98 6.79 15.87
CA ARG A 4 -9.28 6.25 14.70
C ARG A 4 -7.82 5.99 15.06
N ILE A 5 -7.48 4.71 15.12
CA ILE A 5 -6.09 4.26 15.27
C ILE A 5 -5.29 4.70 14.04
N THR A 6 -4.18 5.41 14.29
CA THR A 6 -3.26 5.88 13.27
C THR A 6 -2.24 4.80 12.90
N THR A 7 -1.69 4.86 11.69
CA THR A 7 -0.58 3.98 11.26
C THR A 7 0.59 4.00 12.25
N GLU A 8 0.95 5.17 12.78
CA GLU A 8 2.07 5.30 13.72
C GLU A 8 1.78 4.63 15.07
N GLN A 9 0.54 4.66 15.55
CA GLN A 9 0.15 3.91 16.76
C GLN A 9 0.29 2.40 16.55
N VAL A 10 -0.11 1.88 15.40
CA VAL A 10 0.05 0.45 15.06
C VAL A 10 1.53 0.09 14.95
N ILE A 11 2.33 0.89 14.26
CA ILE A 11 3.77 0.66 14.12
C ILE A 11 4.44 0.65 15.50
N ALA A 12 4.09 1.58 16.39
CA ALA A 12 4.62 1.61 17.76
C ALA A 12 4.24 0.34 18.54
N ALA A 13 3.00 -0.14 18.42
CA ALA A 13 2.56 -1.37 19.03
C ALA A 13 3.31 -2.61 18.48
N MET A 14 3.55 -2.68 17.17
CA MET A 14 4.30 -3.77 16.54
C MET A 14 5.77 -3.78 16.99
N VAL A 15 6.41 -2.61 17.10
CA VAL A 15 7.77 -2.48 17.62
C VAL A 15 7.85 -2.91 19.08
N ALA A 16 6.84 -2.59 19.89
CA ALA A 16 6.77 -3.05 21.27
C ALA A 16 6.57 -4.57 21.38
N ALA A 17 5.77 -5.15 20.48
CA ALA A 17 5.44 -6.58 20.47
C ALA A 17 6.53 -7.48 19.84
N SER A 18 7.45 -6.92 19.05
CA SER A 18 8.43 -7.71 18.29
C SER A 18 9.57 -8.29 19.13
N GLY A 19 9.68 -7.91 20.40
CA GLY A 19 10.76 -8.38 21.28
C GLY A 19 12.14 -7.87 20.89
N VAL A 20 12.24 -6.89 19.98
CA VAL A 20 13.49 -6.18 19.71
C VAL A 20 13.99 -5.58 21.02
N ASP A 21 15.22 -5.92 21.39
CA ASP A 21 15.79 -5.53 22.68
C ASP A 21 15.62 -4.02 22.87
N SER A 22 14.96 -3.65 23.97
CA SER A 22 14.74 -2.26 24.35
C SER A 22 16.02 -1.45 24.46
N GLN A 23 17.16 -2.12 24.72
CA GLN A 23 18.49 -1.50 24.81
C GLN A 23 19.15 -1.30 23.43
N ASP A 24 18.72 -2.04 22.40
CA ASP A 24 19.21 -1.86 21.03
C ASP A 24 18.38 -0.80 20.28
N ILE A 25 18.72 0.46 20.55
CA ILE A 25 18.09 1.63 19.94
C ILE A 25 18.17 1.58 18.41
N ARG A 26 19.28 1.06 17.86
CA ARG A 26 19.51 1.00 16.42
C ARG A 26 18.60 -0.04 15.76
N ALA A 27 18.54 -1.25 16.30
CA ALA A 27 17.66 -2.30 15.78
C ALA A 27 16.20 -1.86 15.84
N ARG A 28 15.80 -1.22 16.94
CA ARG A 28 14.44 -0.69 17.10
C ARG A 28 14.11 0.40 16.09
N HIS A 29 15.04 1.33 15.85
CA HIS A 29 14.87 2.37 14.84
C HIS A 29 14.74 1.78 13.44
N LEU A 30 15.65 0.88 13.06
CA LEU A 30 15.62 0.20 11.76
C LEU A 30 14.31 -0.56 11.56
N PHE A 31 13.87 -1.31 12.58
CA PHE A 31 12.61 -2.06 12.50
C PHE A 31 11.41 -1.13 12.30
N ARG A 32 11.35 -0.02 13.04
CA ARG A 32 10.30 1.00 12.88
C ARG A 32 10.29 1.62 11.48
N GLU A 33 11.45 1.99 10.94
CA GLU A 33 11.54 2.57 9.60
C GLU A 33 11.19 1.54 8.51
N SER A 34 11.57 0.27 8.69
CA SER A 34 11.16 -0.82 7.80
C SER A 34 9.64 -0.97 7.75
N LEU A 35 8.95 -0.91 8.89
CA LEU A 35 7.49 -0.93 8.94
C LEU A 35 6.87 0.29 8.22
N ARG A 36 7.42 1.49 8.42
CA ARG A 36 6.95 2.70 7.72
C ARG A 36 7.11 2.57 6.20
N ASN A 37 8.23 2.04 5.75
CA ASN A 37 8.51 1.83 4.34
C ASN A 37 7.57 0.78 3.73
N LEU A 38 7.29 -0.30 4.45
CA LEU A 38 6.32 -1.31 4.03
C LEU A 38 4.92 -0.72 3.86
N VAL A 39 4.46 0.10 4.81
CA VAL A 39 3.14 0.76 4.68
C VAL A 39 3.11 1.74 3.50
N ARG A 40 4.20 2.47 3.25
CA ARG A 40 4.30 3.35 2.07
C ARG A 40 4.23 2.56 0.77
N LEU A 41 4.92 1.42 0.70
CA LEU A 41 4.88 0.53 -0.46
C LEU A 41 3.46 0.01 -0.70
N ALA A 42 2.81 -0.54 0.33
CA ALA A 42 1.45 -1.06 0.22
C ALA A 42 0.44 0.02 -0.27
N LYS A 43 0.59 1.27 0.21
CA LYS A 43 -0.23 2.39 -0.27
C LYS A 43 0.03 2.72 -1.74
N ALA A 44 1.28 2.65 -2.18
CA ALA A 44 1.64 2.88 -3.59
C ALA A 44 1.06 1.78 -4.49
N GLU A 45 1.17 0.51 -4.08
CA GLU A 45 0.59 -0.63 -4.78
C GLU A 45 -0.95 -0.52 -4.87
N GLN A 46 -1.61 -0.17 -3.76
CA GLN A 46 -3.05 0.06 -3.76
C GLN A 46 -3.47 1.19 -4.71
N LEU A 47 -2.71 2.29 -4.76
CA LEU A 47 -2.99 3.38 -5.71
C LEU A 47 -2.80 2.94 -7.17
N LEU A 48 -1.83 2.07 -7.45
CA LEU A 48 -1.64 1.51 -8.79
C LEU A 48 -2.80 0.59 -9.19
N GLU A 49 -3.24 -0.26 -8.28
CA GLU A 49 -4.41 -1.13 -8.48
C GLU A 49 -5.67 -0.30 -8.75
N MET A 50 -5.94 0.73 -7.93
CA MET A 50 -7.06 1.64 -8.14
C MET A 50 -6.98 2.36 -9.50
N ARG A 51 -5.79 2.78 -9.93
CA ARG A 51 -5.60 3.39 -11.25
C ARG A 51 -5.91 2.42 -12.38
N ALA A 52 -5.52 1.15 -12.24
CA ALA A 52 -5.84 0.12 -13.22
C ALA A 52 -7.35 -0.12 -13.30
N ASP A 53 -8.04 -0.15 -12.16
CA ASP A 53 -9.50 -0.32 -12.13
C ASP A 53 -10.25 0.88 -12.71
N VAL A 54 -9.81 2.10 -12.40
CA VAL A 54 -10.35 3.31 -13.04
C VAL A 54 -10.10 3.28 -14.54
N ALA A 55 -8.93 2.86 -15.02
CA ALA A 55 -8.65 2.76 -16.45
C ALA A 55 -9.60 1.76 -17.15
N LYS A 56 -9.91 0.62 -16.53
CA LYS A 56 -10.92 -0.33 -17.04
C LYS A 56 -12.30 0.32 -17.13
N VAL A 57 -12.71 1.04 -16.09
CA VAL A 57 -14.02 1.71 -16.00
C VAL A 57 -14.12 2.90 -16.96
N VAL A 58 -13.02 3.58 -17.28
CA VAL A 58 -12.97 4.70 -18.24
C VAL A 58 -12.74 4.24 -19.69
N ALA A 59 -12.17 3.06 -19.91
CA ALA A 59 -12.05 2.46 -21.24
C ALA A 59 -13.37 1.81 -21.70
N ALA A 60 -14.16 1.26 -20.77
CA ALA A 60 -15.47 0.68 -21.05
C ALA A 60 -16.50 1.62 -21.74
N PRO A 61 -16.62 2.92 -21.40
CA PRO A 61 -17.57 3.85 -22.02
C PRO A 61 -17.06 4.43 -23.34
N LEU A 62 -15.76 4.32 -23.65
CA LEU A 62 -15.17 4.89 -24.87
C LEU A 62 -15.30 3.98 -26.09
N GLY A 63 -15.89 2.79 -25.96
CA GLY A 63 -16.31 1.99 -27.12
C GLY A 63 -15.20 1.79 -28.16
N VAL A 64 -13.94 1.73 -27.73
CA VAL A 64 -12.85 1.29 -28.60
C VAL A 64 -12.99 -0.21 -28.70
N ALA A 65 -14.04 -0.64 -29.43
CA ALA A 65 -14.15 -1.97 -29.97
C ALA A 65 -12.80 -2.22 -30.64
N SER A 66 -12.06 -3.19 -30.10
CA SER A 66 -10.90 -3.74 -30.75
C SER A 66 -11.39 -4.23 -32.11
N SER A 67 -11.21 -3.38 -33.12
CA SER A 67 -11.45 -3.70 -34.52
C SER A 67 -10.43 -4.77 -34.86
N VAL A 68 -10.83 -6.02 -34.62
CA VAL A 68 -10.23 -7.22 -35.18
C VAL A 68 -10.11 -6.97 -36.68
N ILE A 69 -8.89 -6.67 -37.13
CA ILE A 69 -8.56 -6.62 -38.54
C ILE A 69 -8.62 -8.06 -39.03
N THR A 70 -9.80 -8.51 -39.40
CA THR A 70 -10.00 -9.62 -40.33
C THR A 70 -9.72 -9.05 -41.72
N ARG A 71 -8.51 -9.26 -42.23
CA ARG A 71 -8.25 -9.18 -43.68
C ARG A 71 -8.22 -10.60 -44.24
N GLN A 72 -9.11 -10.81 -45.21
CA GLN A 72 -9.08 -11.87 -46.21
C GLN A 72 -7.75 -11.87 -46.97
#